data_AF-A0A6J2XHU7-F1
#
_entry.id   AF-A0A6J2XHU7-F1
#
_cell.length_a   1.000
_cell.length_b   1.000
_cell.length_c   1.000
_cell.angle_alpha   90.00
_cell.angle_beta   90.00
_cell.angle_gamma   90.00
#
_symmetry.space_group_name_H-M   'P 1'
#
loop_
_entity.id
_entity.type
_entity.pdbx_description
1 polymer ?
#
loop_
_entity_poly.entity_id
_entity_poly.type
_entity_poly.pdbx_seq_one_letter_code
_entity_poly.pdbx_strand_id
1 'polypeptide(L)'
;MSTDLEKNNYPKASKYLVNGALLTYIAGMLLMIAFCSPYWVKSYDETFSNFKNMGLWEYCFQDFRYPYYQFDHLFNGCHHVFSQEYYVIREWLLPPWLMAVQAFVTMSFLLSFGCQVIMAMQLCRWPLEFVLRYEWILSGIDFICVTATAISVIK
;
A
#
# COMPACT_ATOMS: atom_id res chain seq x y z
N MET A 1 18.92 40.08 -23.05
CA MET A 1 18.57 40.26 -21.63
C MET A 1 17.13 40.75 -21.55
N SER A 2 16.19 39.88 -21.88
CA SER A 2 14.75 40.17 -21.91
C SER A 2 13.91 38.92 -21.61
N THR A 3 14.54 37.75 -21.51
CA THR A 3 13.90 36.46 -21.22
C THR A 3 13.63 36.22 -19.73
N ASP A 4 14.15 37.05 -18.83
CA ASP A 4 13.94 36.89 -17.38
C ASP A 4 12.68 37.60 -16.86
N LEU A 5 12.07 38.50 -17.64
CA LEU A 5 10.93 39.32 -17.22
C LEU A 5 9.56 38.69 -17.55
N GLU A 6 9.53 37.65 -18.40
CA GLU A 6 8.32 36.87 -18.70
C GLU A 6 8.19 35.59 -17.86
N LYS A 7 9.13 35.32 -16.94
CA LYS A 7 9.25 33.99 -16.32
C LYS A 7 8.29 33.72 -15.14
N ASN A 8 7.41 34.65 -14.74
CA ASN A 8 6.74 34.47 -13.43
C ASN A 8 5.33 35.05 -13.27
N ASN A 9 4.52 35.11 -14.33
CA ASN A 9 3.08 35.42 -14.20
C ASN A 9 2.19 34.16 -14.19
N TYR A 10 2.69 33.06 -13.61
CA TYR A 10 1.86 31.87 -13.39
C TYR A 10 1.22 31.96 -12.01
N PRO A 11 -0.10 31.75 -11.87
CA PRO A 11 -0.75 31.74 -10.56
C PRO A 11 -0.06 30.69 -9.67
N LYS A 12 0.13 31.01 -8.38
CA LYS A 12 0.68 30.04 -7.43
C LYS A 12 -0.22 28.82 -7.34
N ALA A 13 0.38 27.65 -7.10
CA ALA A 13 -0.39 26.43 -6.86
C ALA A 13 -1.44 26.68 -5.77
N SER A 14 -2.65 26.17 -6.01
CA SER A 14 -3.77 26.32 -5.08
C SER A 14 -3.41 25.75 -3.71
N LYS A 15 -3.72 26.49 -2.64
CA LYS A 15 -3.49 26.02 -1.26
C LYS A 15 -4.20 24.69 -0.99
N TYR A 16 -5.35 24.46 -1.64
CA TYR A 16 -6.10 23.22 -1.54
C TYR A 16 -5.34 22.02 -2.10
N LEU A 17 -4.65 22.18 -3.23
CA LEU A 17 -3.84 21.12 -3.86
C LEU A 17 -2.66 20.74 -2.94
N VAL A 18 -1.97 21.74 -2.40
CA VAL A 18 -0.83 21.50 -1.49
C VAL A 18 -1.28 20.77 -0.22
N ASN A 19 -2.37 21.21 0.40
CA ASN A 19 -2.90 20.57 1.61
C ASN A 19 -3.42 19.15 1.33
N GLY A 20 -4.07 18.94 0.18
CA GLY A 20 -4.52 17.62 -0.26
C GLY A 20 -3.35 16.66 -0.53
N ALA A 21 -2.31 17.12 -1.21
CA ALA A 21 -1.09 16.35 -1.44
C ALA A 21 -0.38 15.97 -0.13
N LEU A 22 -0.33 16.88 0.85
CA LEU A 22 0.24 16.59 2.17
C LEU A 22 -0.56 15.50 2.91
N LEU A 23 -1.89 15.61 2.92
CA LEU A 23 -2.75 14.64 3.58
C LEU A 23 -2.66 13.25 2.93
N THR A 24 -2.72 13.21 1.60
CA THR A 24 -2.60 11.95 0.84
C THR A 24 -1.22 11.32 0.95
N TYR A 25 -0.16 12.13 1.08
CA TYR A 25 1.18 11.63 1.39
C TYR A 25 1.22 10.91 2.74
N ILE A 26 0.72 11.55 3.80
CA ILE A 26 0.66 10.94 5.14
C ILE A 26 -0.17 9.65 5.11
N ALA A 27 -1.32 9.67 4.45
CA ALA A 27 -2.17 8.48 4.31
C ALA A 27 -1.46 7.34 3.56
N GLY A 28 -0.73 7.64 2.48
CA GLY A 28 0.04 6.64 1.75
C GLY A 28 1.20 6.05 2.57
N MET A 29 1.85 6.84 3.43
CA MET A 29 2.87 6.33 4.35
C MET A 29 2.27 5.35 5.37
N LEU A 30 1.09 5.65 5.92
CA LEU A 30 0.37 4.73 6.81
C LEU A 30 -0.03 3.44 6.07
N LEU A 31 -0.48 3.57 4.82
CA LEU A 31 -0.81 2.41 3.98
C LEU A 31 0.42 1.54 3.68
N MET A 32 1.58 2.15 3.41
CA MET A 32 2.85 1.45 3.22
C MET A 32 3.28 0.69 4.49
N ILE A 33 3.14 1.32 5.66
CA ILE A 33 3.44 0.66 6.94
C ILE A 33 2.51 -0.54 7.14
N ALA A 34 1.21 -0.38 6.90
CA ALA A 34 0.25 -1.48 7.01
C ALA A 34 0.57 -2.61 6.02
N PHE A 35 0.94 -2.28 4.78
CA PHE A 35 1.27 -3.24 3.73
C PHE A 35 2.50 -4.11 4.07
N CYS A 36 3.54 -3.50 4.63
CA CYS A 36 4.78 -4.20 4.99
C CYS A 36 4.79 -4.76 6.42
N SER A 37 3.76 -4.49 7.22
CA SER A 37 3.76 -4.88 8.65
C SER A 37 3.60 -6.39 8.82
N PRO A 38 4.48 -7.05 9.61
CA PRO A 38 4.34 -8.46 9.99
C PRO A 38 3.45 -8.68 11.23
N TYR A 39 2.70 -7.66 11.66
CA TYR A 39 1.92 -7.67 12.91
C TYR A 39 0.45 -7.26 12.71
N TRP A 40 -0.22 -7.86 11.72
CA TRP A 40 -1.67 -7.72 11.55
C TRP A 40 -2.44 -8.44 12.66
N VAL A 41 -1.97 -9.63 13.02
CA VAL A 41 -2.48 -10.38 14.18
C VAL A 41 -1.29 -10.98 14.90
N LYS A 42 -1.29 -10.88 16.24
CA LYS A 42 -0.27 -11.43 17.12
C LYS A 42 -0.94 -12.24 18.22
N SER A 43 -0.40 -13.42 18.53
CA SER A 43 -0.82 -14.22 19.68
C SER A 43 -0.34 -13.58 20.99
N TYR A 44 -1.12 -13.71 22.05
CA TYR A 44 -0.66 -13.38 23.39
C TYR A 44 0.36 -14.42 23.88
N ASP A 45 1.39 -13.94 24.58
CA ASP A 45 2.48 -14.81 25.08
C ASP A 45 1.96 -15.90 26.03
N GLU A 46 0.91 -15.58 26.80
CA GLU A 46 0.28 -16.48 27.78
C GLU A 46 -0.55 -17.61 27.16
N THR A 47 -0.80 -17.59 25.84
CA THR A 47 -1.68 -18.58 25.19
C THR A 47 -0.92 -19.83 24.72
N PHE A 48 0.40 -19.91 24.92
CA PHE A 48 1.27 -21.02 24.46
C PHE A 48 0.92 -21.50 23.03
N SER A 49 0.57 -20.55 22.16
CA SER A 49 0.20 -20.84 20.78
C SER A 49 1.45 -21.03 19.95
N ASN A 50 1.39 -22.02 19.05
CA ASN A 50 2.39 -22.26 18.02
C ASN A 50 2.36 -21.17 16.93
N PHE A 51 1.25 -20.45 16.80
CA PHE A 51 1.15 -19.26 15.96
C PHE A 51 1.62 -18.04 16.75
N LYS A 52 2.57 -17.27 16.22
CA LYS A 52 3.11 -16.07 16.89
C LYS A 52 2.54 -14.78 16.32
N ASN A 53 2.71 -14.55 15.04
CA ASN A 53 2.21 -13.37 14.36
C ASN A 53 2.04 -13.62 12.87
N MET A 54 1.16 -12.85 12.26
CA MET A 54 1.04 -12.76 10.81
C MET A 54 1.01 -11.31 10.38
N GLY A 55 1.63 -11.05 9.24
CA GLY A 55 1.38 -9.89 8.40
C GLY A 55 0.53 -10.26 7.19
N LEU A 56 0.51 -9.36 6.22
CA LEU A 56 -0.16 -9.60 4.94
C LEU A 56 0.61 -10.60 4.06
N TRP A 57 1.94 -10.63 4.16
CA TRP A 57 2.84 -11.38 3.27
C TRP A 57 3.76 -12.38 3.99
N GLU A 58 3.84 -12.31 5.31
CA GLU A 58 4.75 -13.11 6.13
C GLU A 58 4.00 -13.69 7.32
N TYR A 59 4.29 -14.94 7.65
CA TYR A 59 3.75 -15.63 8.82
C TYR A 59 4.89 -16.13 9.69
N CYS A 60 4.70 -16.09 11.00
CA CYS A 60 5.66 -16.56 11.98
C CYS A 60 5.04 -17.64 12.85
N PHE A 61 5.68 -18.82 12.83
CA PHE A 61 5.30 -19.97 13.64
C PHE A 61 6.44 -20.41 14.56
N GLN A 62 6.08 -21.04 15.67
CA GLN A 62 6.98 -21.72 16.58
C GLN A 62 6.43 -23.13 16.84
N ASP A 63 7.18 -24.13 16.42
CA ASP A 63 6.91 -25.57 16.59
C ASP A 63 5.51 -25.97 16.10
N PHE A 64 5.04 -25.35 15.02
CA PHE A 64 3.74 -25.66 14.45
C PHE A 64 3.80 -26.94 13.62
N ARG A 65 2.88 -27.87 13.89
CA ARG A 65 2.74 -29.14 13.17
C ARG A 65 1.39 -29.18 12.47
N TYR A 66 1.40 -29.31 11.14
CA TYR A 66 0.18 -29.32 10.35
C TYR A 66 -0.47 -30.72 10.38
N PRO A 67 -1.73 -30.89 10.84
CA PRO A 67 -2.33 -32.22 11.04
C PRO A 67 -2.49 -33.06 9.78
N TYR A 68 -2.66 -32.41 8.62
CA TYR A 68 -2.88 -33.09 7.34
C TYR A 68 -1.57 -33.37 6.58
N TYR A 69 -0.42 -32.99 7.13
CA TYR A 69 0.86 -33.31 6.52
C TYR A 69 1.36 -34.68 6.97
N GLN A 70 1.68 -35.54 6.01
CA GLN A 70 2.08 -36.93 6.28
C GLN A 70 3.48 -37.02 6.90
N PHE A 71 4.34 -36.03 6.67
CA PHE A 71 5.71 -36.00 7.18
C PHE A 71 5.77 -35.23 8.49
N ASP A 72 6.63 -35.69 9.42
CA ASP A 72 6.90 -34.98 10.66
C ASP A 72 7.79 -33.76 10.39
N HIS A 73 7.15 -32.65 10.02
CA HIS A 73 7.80 -31.38 9.75
C HIS A 73 7.26 -30.31 10.69
N LEU A 74 8.17 -29.61 11.35
CA LEU A 74 7.88 -28.51 12.26
C LEU A 74 8.15 -27.19 11.55
N PHE A 75 7.10 -26.40 11.36
CA PHE A 75 7.21 -25.07 10.79
C PHE A 75 7.70 -24.11 11.86
N ASN A 76 8.90 -23.60 11.65
CA ASN A 76 9.62 -22.76 12.60
C ASN A 76 10.16 -21.49 11.94
N GLY A 77 9.99 -20.36 12.63
CA GLY A 77 10.46 -19.05 12.19
C GLY A 77 9.43 -18.28 11.36
N CYS A 78 9.88 -17.15 10.83
CA CYS A 78 9.11 -16.25 9.98
C CYS A 78 9.47 -16.50 8.52
N HIS A 79 8.48 -16.86 7.70
CA HIS A 79 8.69 -17.06 6.27
C HIS A 79 7.63 -16.33 5.45
N HIS A 80 8.02 -15.96 4.24
CA HIS A 80 7.09 -15.37 3.28
C HIS A 80 6.04 -16.40 2.86
N VAL A 81 4.81 -15.95 2.62
CA VAL A 81 3.67 -16.78 2.19
C VAL A 81 3.99 -17.58 0.91
N PHE A 82 4.76 -16.99 0.00
CA PHE A 82 5.17 -17.65 -1.25
C PHE A 82 6.50 -18.41 -1.16
N SER A 83 7.08 -18.57 0.03
CA SER A 83 8.28 -19.38 0.23
C SER A 83 8.01 -20.87 -0.06
N GLN A 84 9.09 -21.62 -0.26
CA GLN A 84 9.01 -23.08 -0.40
C GLN A 84 8.53 -23.74 0.90
N GLU A 85 8.89 -23.16 2.05
CA GLU A 85 8.49 -23.67 3.37
C GLU A 85 6.98 -23.82 3.49
N TYR A 86 6.22 -22.80 3.08
CA TYR A 86 4.76 -22.80 3.18
C TYR A 86 4.04 -23.33 1.94
N TYR A 87 4.75 -23.90 0.96
CA TYR A 87 4.13 -24.39 -0.27
C TYR A 87 3.01 -25.41 -0.01
N VAL A 88 3.25 -26.35 0.92
CA VAL A 88 2.31 -27.43 1.25
C VAL A 88 1.07 -26.92 2.00
N ILE A 89 1.23 -25.92 2.86
CA ILE A 89 0.16 -25.40 3.73
C ILE A 89 -0.49 -24.12 3.20
N ARG A 90 -0.08 -23.64 2.02
CA ARG A 90 -0.47 -22.33 1.48
C ARG A 90 -1.97 -22.14 1.35
N GLU A 91 -2.68 -23.16 0.86
CA GLU A 91 -4.14 -23.09 0.67
C GLU A 91 -4.89 -22.96 2.00
N TRP A 92 -4.33 -23.54 3.07
CA TRP A 92 -4.87 -23.40 4.42
C TRP A 92 -4.52 -22.04 5.03
N LEU A 93 -3.31 -21.54 4.77
CA LEU A 93 -2.80 -20.28 5.30
C LEU A 93 -3.47 -19.05 4.65
N LEU A 94 -3.80 -19.14 3.36
CA LEU A 94 -4.39 -18.08 2.54
C LEU A 94 -5.84 -18.42 2.15
N PRO A 95 -6.79 -18.24 3.08
CA PRO A 95 -8.20 -18.41 2.74
C PRO A 95 -8.64 -17.35 1.69
N PRO A 96 -9.70 -17.62 0.91
CA PRO A 96 -10.16 -16.72 -0.15
C PRO A 96 -10.45 -15.28 0.29
N TRP A 97 -10.97 -15.09 1.52
CA TRP A 97 -11.22 -13.75 2.04
C TRP A 97 -9.92 -12.96 2.25
N LEU A 98 -8.83 -13.61 2.67
CA LEU A 98 -7.55 -12.95 2.89
C LEU A 98 -6.88 -12.63 1.55
N MET A 99 -7.02 -13.51 0.55
CA MET A 99 -6.58 -13.23 -0.81
C MET A 99 -7.31 -12.01 -1.41
N ALA A 100 -8.61 -11.85 -1.12
CA ALA A 100 -9.35 -10.65 -1.51
C ALA A 100 -8.79 -9.39 -0.83
N VAL A 101 -8.53 -9.44 0.48
CA VAL A 101 -7.89 -8.33 1.22
C VAL A 101 -6.52 -8.00 0.63
N GLN A 102 -5.68 -8.99 0.33
CA GLN A 102 -4.39 -8.80 -0.34
C GLN A 102 -4.56 -8.06 -1.68
N ALA A 103 -5.54 -8.46 -2.49
CA ALA A 103 -5.83 -7.81 -3.78
C ALA A 103 -6.32 -6.36 -3.61
N PHE A 104 -7.21 -6.09 -2.65
CA PHE A 104 -7.71 -4.73 -2.42
C PHE A 104 -6.64 -3.79 -1.85
N VAL A 105 -5.83 -4.27 -0.90
CA VAL A 105 -4.74 -3.46 -0.33
C VAL A 105 -3.64 -3.21 -1.36
N THR A 106 -3.28 -4.19 -2.20
CA THR A 106 -2.32 -3.98 -3.31
C THR A 106 -2.84 -2.98 -4.33
N MET A 107 -4.11 -3.09 -4.74
CA MET A 107 -4.74 -2.13 -5.65
C MET A 107 -4.74 -0.71 -5.05
N SER A 108 -5.09 -0.60 -3.78
CA SER A 108 -5.08 0.66 -3.03
C SER A 108 -3.68 1.26 -2.96
N PHE A 109 -2.66 0.43 -2.72
CA PHE A 109 -1.27 0.85 -2.66
C PHE A 109 -0.81 1.40 -4.01
N LEU A 110 -1.07 0.69 -5.10
CA LEU A 110 -0.68 1.12 -6.45
C LEU A 110 -1.38 2.42 -6.86
N LEU A 111 -2.69 2.53 -6.63
CA LEU A 111 -3.44 3.74 -6.95
C LEU A 111 -2.99 4.93 -6.09
N SER A 112 -2.72 4.72 -4.79
CA SER A 112 -2.29 5.79 -3.87
C SER A 112 -0.93 6.36 -4.27
N PHE A 113 0.07 5.51 -4.50
CA PHE A 113 1.39 5.95 -4.96
C PHE A 113 1.32 6.56 -6.38
N GLY A 114 0.47 6.02 -7.26
CA GLY A 114 0.20 6.62 -8.57
C GLY A 114 -0.32 8.06 -8.48
N CYS A 115 -1.30 8.34 -7.61
CA CYS A 115 -1.79 9.71 -7.35
C CYS A 115 -0.70 10.61 -6.81
N GLN A 116 0.10 10.11 -5.86
CA GLN A 116 1.18 10.92 -5.28
C GLN A 116 2.21 11.33 -6.32
N VAL A 117 2.52 10.47 -7.28
CA VAL A 117 3.39 10.81 -8.41
C VAL A 117 2.75 11.90 -9.28
N ILE A 118 1.44 11.81 -9.57
CA ILE A 118 0.72 12.83 -10.35
C ILE A 118 0.68 14.17 -9.60
N MET A 119 0.33 14.17 -8.31
CA MET A 119 0.36 15.36 -7.46
C MET A 119 1.77 15.94 -7.35
N ALA A 120 2.81 15.11 -7.26
CA ALA A 120 4.19 15.57 -7.27
C ALA A 120 4.55 16.24 -8.61
N MET A 121 4.13 15.68 -9.75
CA MET A 121 4.32 16.30 -11.06
C MET A 121 3.60 17.65 -11.18
N GLN A 122 2.39 17.78 -10.63
CA GLN A 122 1.64 19.04 -10.60
C GLN A 122 2.33 20.09 -9.71
N LEU A 123 2.82 19.69 -8.53
CA LEU A 123 3.50 20.58 -7.58
C LEU A 123 4.88 21.02 -8.10
N CYS A 124 5.66 20.08 -8.64
CA CYS A 124 6.95 20.35 -9.27
C CYS A 124 6.82 20.99 -10.66
N ARG A 125 5.59 21.08 -11.20
CA ARG A 125 5.25 21.65 -12.52
C ARG A 125 6.11 21.11 -13.66
N TRP A 126 6.30 19.79 -13.67
CA TRP A 126 7.17 19.12 -14.64
C TRP A 126 6.38 18.11 -15.48
N PRO A 127 6.26 18.27 -16.82
CA PRO A 127 6.64 19.40 -17.67
C PRO A 127 5.62 20.55 -17.68
N LEU A 128 6.09 21.79 -17.62
CA LEU A 128 5.31 23.00 -17.32
C LEU A 128 4.08 23.22 -18.22
N GLU A 129 4.26 23.18 -19.55
CA GLU A 129 3.20 23.41 -20.54
C GLU A 129 2.07 22.36 -20.47
N PHE A 130 2.43 21.11 -20.22
CA PHE A 130 1.48 20.00 -20.12
C PHE A 130 0.62 20.14 -18.86
N VAL A 131 1.27 20.40 -17.72
CA VAL A 131 0.59 20.54 -16.43
C VAL A 131 -0.36 21.72 -16.44
N LEU A 132 0.06 22.89 -16.95
CA LEU A 132 -0.80 24.08 -17.04
C LEU A 132 -1.99 23.88 -17.99
N ARG A 133 -1.79 23.18 -19.11
CA ARG A 133 -2.86 22.91 -20.08
C ARG A 133 -3.91 21.94 -19.58
N TYR A 134 -3.49 20.93 -18.81
CA TYR A 134 -4.35 19.82 -18.36
C TYR A 134 -4.61 19.81 -16.85
N GLU A 135 -4.40 20.93 -16.14
CA GLU A 135 -4.51 21.01 -14.67
C GLU A 135 -5.83 20.45 -14.13
N TRP A 136 -6.95 20.80 -14.77
CA TRP A 136 -8.28 20.30 -14.39
C TRP A 136 -8.46 18.79 -14.61
N ILE A 137 -7.88 18.24 -15.69
CA ILE A 137 -7.96 16.81 -15.98
C ILE A 137 -7.10 16.03 -14.99
N LEU A 138 -5.88 16.48 -14.73
CA LEU A 138 -4.99 15.83 -13.77
C LEU A 138 -5.58 15.86 -12.35
N SER A 139 -6.13 17.01 -11.92
CA SER A 139 -6.81 17.11 -10.63
C SER A 139 -8.07 16.22 -10.55
N GLY A 140 -8.77 16.04 -11.66
CA GLY A 140 -9.89 15.11 -11.77
C GLY A 140 -9.46 13.65 -11.65
N ILE A 141 -8.34 13.27 -12.28
CA ILE A 141 -7.74 11.93 -12.15
C ILE A 141 -7.33 11.65 -10.71
N ASP A 142 -6.67 12.61 -10.05
CA ASP A 142 -6.27 12.47 -8.65
C ASP A 142 -7.49 12.25 -7.74
N PHE A 143 -8.57 13.00 -7.96
CA PHE A 143 -9.81 12.81 -7.20
C PHE A 143 -10.41 11.41 -7.40
N ILE A 144 -10.47 10.92 -8.64
CA ILE A 144 -10.99 9.58 -8.95
C ILE A 144 -10.12 8.50 -8.32
N CYS A 145 -8.80 8.61 -8.43
CA CYS A 145 -7.91 7.60 -7.89
C CYS A 145 -7.88 7.63 -6.34
N VAL A 146 -7.94 8.80 -5.69
CA VAL A 146 -8.05 8.91 -4.22
C VAL A 146 -9.39 8.38 -3.71
N THR A 147 -10.49 8.59 -4.45
CA THR A 147 -11.78 8.00 -4.07
C THR A 147 -11.78 6.48 -4.28
N ALA A 148 -11.17 5.98 -5.35
CA ALA A 148 -11.02 4.54 -5.59
C ALA A 148 -10.15 3.85 -4.52
N THR A 149 -9.06 4.47 -4.08
CA THR A 149 -8.25 3.95 -2.97
C THR A 149 -9.03 3.90 -1.67
N ALA A 150 -9.76 4.97 -1.34
CA ALA A 150 -10.58 5.01 -0.13
C ALA A 150 -11.66 3.91 -0.13
N ILE A 151 -12.34 3.70 -1.26
CA ILE A 151 -13.35 2.65 -1.41
C ILE A 151 -12.72 1.26 -1.22
N SER A 152 -11.54 1.04 -1.79
CA SER A 152 -10.84 -0.25 -1.75
C SER A 152 -10.26 -0.59 -0.37
N VAL A 153 -10.06 0.40 0.50
CA VAL A 153 -9.60 0.17 1.89
C VAL A 153 -10.76 -0.06 2.85
N ILE A 154 -11.92 0.57 2.59
CA ILE A 154 -13.08 0.54 3.51
C ILE A 154 -13.97 -0.70 3.30
N LYS A 155 -13.87 -1.37 2.15
CA LYS A 155 -14.65 -2.57 1.81
C LYS A 155 -13.77 -3.80 1.64
#